data_AF-A0A397CYC5-F1
#
_entry.id   AF-A0A397CYC5-F1
#
_cell.length_a   1.000
_cell.length_b   1.000
_cell.length_c   1.000
_cell.angle_alpha   90.00
_cell.angle_beta   90.00
_cell.angle_gamma   90.00
#
_symmetry.space_group_name_H-M   'P 1'
#
loop_
_entity.id
_entity.type
_entity.pdbx_description
1 polymer ?
#
loop_
_entity_poly.entity_id
_entity_poly.type
_entity_poly.pdbx_seq_one_letter_code
_entity_poly.pdbx_strand_id
1 'polypeptide(L)'
;YDWEKTYKILQNHIDVVNSEEKPATKREPVNRELNMDDEKPAVPVTIPGKKAKQHIGMVDSNDSVVKNLQSDFDDAKDEPMTGKGLRLNKLVGRGFKGGAARDTMNKEHLQKQIGTKFVVLKALREGNLVLRYPSGTSVARKLPVSQAVVGIVDDVITDKKFDVSKYNQLSNDDKKIIYDLFKITRYDQTLRTPLMNPYELDEAEKYMLELAKLKGQLELGNRNERNIQEFCKLSSHLYKLGVLSNKQLQENIALLS
;
A
#
# COMPACT_ATOMS: atom_id res chain seq x y z
N TYR A 1 8.94 -16.68 -38.56
CA TYR A 1 8.05 -16.81 -37.38
C TYR A 1 6.65 -17.03 -37.96
N ASP A 2 5.95 -18.07 -37.51
CA ASP A 2 4.80 -18.65 -38.22
C ASP A 2 3.48 -17.97 -37.81
N TRP A 3 2.92 -17.16 -38.71
CA TRP A 3 1.72 -16.36 -38.46
C TRP A 3 0.47 -17.25 -38.30
N GLU A 4 0.43 -18.41 -38.96
CA GLU A 4 -0.64 -19.40 -38.78
C GLU A 4 -0.64 -19.97 -37.36
N LYS A 5 0.55 -20.16 -36.79
CA LYS A 5 0.70 -20.59 -35.40
C LYS A 5 0.20 -19.53 -34.41
N THR A 6 0.40 -18.26 -34.72
CA THR A 6 -0.06 -17.13 -33.88
C THR A 6 -1.57 -16.93 -34.00
N TYR A 7 -2.12 -17.07 -35.20
CA TYR A 7 -3.56 -17.08 -35.48
C TYR A 7 -4.26 -18.25 -34.76
N LYS A 8 -3.70 -19.46 -34.81
CA LYS A 8 -4.22 -20.63 -34.07
C LYS A 8 -4.19 -20.44 -32.56
N ILE A 9 -3.17 -19.75 -32.01
CA ILE A 9 -3.12 -19.42 -30.58
C ILE A 9 -4.24 -18.46 -30.19
N LEU A 10 -4.52 -17.45 -31.03
CA LEU A 10 -5.63 -16.51 -30.81
C LEU A 10 -7.00 -17.20 -30.92
N GLN A 11 -7.17 -18.07 -31.92
CA GLN A 11 -8.39 -18.84 -32.11
C GLN A 11 -8.68 -19.76 -30.91
N ASN A 12 -7.67 -20.51 -30.44
CA ASN A 12 -7.81 -21.38 -29.28
C ASN A 12 -8.15 -20.62 -27.98
N HIS A 13 -7.68 -19.38 -27.83
CA HIS A 13 -8.02 -18.55 -26.67
C HIS A 13 -9.48 -18.09 -26.68
N ILE A 14 -10.06 -17.93 -27.87
CA ILE A 14 -11.48 -17.56 -28.05
C ILE A 14 -12.39 -18.75 -27.74
N ASP A 15 -12.03 -19.97 -28.15
CA ASP A 15 -12.83 -21.16 -27.88
C ASP A 15 -12.89 -21.51 -26.38
N VAL A 16 -11.82 -21.24 -25.63
CA VAL A 16 -11.78 -21.38 -24.16
C VAL A 16 -12.64 -20.32 -23.47
N VAL A 17 -12.68 -19.09 -23.98
CA VAL A 17 -13.48 -17.99 -23.39
C VAL A 17 -14.97 -18.10 -23.76
N ASN A 18 -15.31 -18.65 -24.92
CA ASN A 18 -16.70 -18.87 -25.33
C ASN A 18 -17.35 -20.09 -24.65
N SER A 19 -16.55 -21.01 -24.08
CA SER A 19 -17.04 -22.18 -23.33
C SER A 19 -17.23 -21.93 -21.83
N GLU A 20 -16.72 -20.82 -21.30
CA GLU A 20 -17.06 -20.33 -19.96
C GLU A 20 -18.33 -19.47 -20.01
N GLU A 21 -19.47 -20.15 -19.92
CA GLU A 21 -20.76 -19.52 -19.65
C GLU A 21 -20.67 -18.69 -18.35
N LYS A 22 -20.97 -17.39 -18.43
CA LYS A 22 -21.07 -16.49 -17.28
C LYS A 22 -21.93 -17.13 -16.18
N PRO A 23 -21.55 -17.09 -14.89
CA PRO A 23 -22.53 -17.34 -13.84
C PRO A 23 -23.54 -16.18 -13.86
N ALA A 24 -24.75 -16.50 -14.30
CA ALA A 24 -25.90 -15.60 -14.27
C ALA A 24 -26.29 -15.30 -12.82
N THR A 25 -25.96 -14.09 -12.32
CA THR A 25 -26.54 -13.60 -11.07
C THR A 25 -27.96 -13.10 -11.34
N LYS A 26 -28.93 -14.03 -11.28
CA LYS A 26 -30.36 -13.71 -11.16
C LYS A 26 -30.56 -12.84 -9.91
N ARG A 27 -31.14 -11.66 -10.11
CA ARG A 27 -31.78 -10.88 -9.05
C ARG A 27 -33.19 -11.45 -8.83
N GLU A 28 -33.50 -11.81 -7.60
CA GLU A 28 -34.87 -11.80 -7.07
C GLU A 28 -34.86 -11.16 -5.68
N PRO A 29 -35.76 -10.20 -5.39
CA PRO A 29 -36.04 -9.75 -4.03
C PRO A 29 -37.24 -10.51 -3.49
N VAL A 30 -37.12 -11.11 -2.30
CA VAL A 30 -38.28 -11.67 -1.59
C VAL A 30 -38.33 -11.08 -0.19
N ASN A 31 -39.29 -10.17 -0.02
CA ASN A 31 -39.86 -9.77 1.25
C ASN A 31 -40.33 -11.00 2.03
N ARG A 32 -40.04 -11.05 3.33
CA ARG A 32 -40.88 -11.76 4.29
C ARG A 32 -40.79 -11.10 5.67
N GLU A 33 -41.76 -10.22 5.94
CA GLU A 33 -42.23 -9.93 7.29
C GLU A 33 -43.13 -11.08 7.79
N LEU A 34 -43.16 -11.23 9.12
CA LEU A 34 -44.19 -11.77 10.04
C LEU A 34 -43.44 -12.38 11.25
N ASN A 35 -43.20 -11.60 12.31
CA ASN A 35 -44.04 -11.36 13.51
C ASN A 35 -44.03 -12.54 14.51
N MET A 36 -43.44 -12.28 15.71
CA MET A 36 -44.12 -12.23 17.04
C MET A 36 -44.13 -13.65 17.68
N ASP A 37 -43.76 -13.90 18.94
CA ASP A 37 -44.11 -13.26 20.21
C ASP A 37 -43.09 -13.53 21.35
N ASP A 38 -43.07 -12.57 22.30
CA ASP A 38 -42.94 -12.66 23.77
C ASP A 38 -42.04 -13.70 24.45
N GLU A 39 -41.03 -13.20 25.20
CA GLU A 39 -40.89 -13.47 26.64
C GLU A 39 -39.79 -12.57 27.29
N LYS A 40 -40.16 -11.89 28.39
CA LYS A 40 -39.27 -11.23 29.38
C LYS A 40 -39.94 -11.37 30.75
N PRO A 41 -39.25 -11.18 31.90
CA PRO A 41 -37.80 -11.21 32.16
C PRO A 41 -37.43 -12.06 33.41
N ALA A 42 -36.14 -12.30 33.64
CA ALA A 42 -35.63 -12.64 34.97
C ALA A 42 -34.31 -11.89 35.27
N VAL A 43 -34.33 -11.11 36.37
CA VAL A 43 -33.20 -10.49 37.11
C VAL A 43 -32.99 -11.40 38.33
N PRO A 44 -31.80 -11.66 38.93
CA PRO A 44 -30.80 -10.69 39.47
C PRO A 44 -29.32 -11.19 39.31
N VAL A 45 -28.22 -10.59 39.76
CA VAL A 45 -27.81 -9.90 40.99
C VAL A 45 -26.53 -9.09 40.68
N THR A 46 -26.44 -7.89 41.25
CA THR A 46 -25.27 -7.01 41.31
C THR A 46 -24.25 -7.44 42.38
N ILE A 47 -22.95 -7.43 42.07
CA ILE A 47 -21.86 -7.37 43.07
C ILE A 47 -20.94 -6.18 42.72
N PRO A 48 -20.66 -5.26 43.67
CA PRO A 48 -19.90 -4.05 43.41
C PRO A 48 -18.38 -4.24 43.64
N GLY A 49 -17.57 -3.95 42.63
CA GLY A 49 -16.11 -4.02 42.67
C GLY A 49 -15.43 -2.66 42.51
N LYS A 50 -15.26 -1.95 43.63
CA LYS A 50 -14.26 -0.92 43.99
C LYS A 50 -13.59 -0.09 42.86
N LYS A 51 -13.98 1.18 42.77
CA LYS A 51 -13.19 2.26 42.14
C LYS A 51 -11.99 2.63 43.04
N ALA A 52 -10.79 2.66 42.47
CA ALA A 52 -9.59 3.19 43.13
C ALA A 52 -9.70 4.72 43.24
N LYS A 53 -9.69 5.25 44.47
CA LYS A 53 -9.55 6.68 44.74
C LYS A 53 -8.08 7.08 44.58
N GLN A 54 -7.79 8.00 43.68
CA GLN A 54 -6.54 8.75 43.70
C GLN A 54 -6.60 9.75 44.86
N HIS A 55 -5.73 9.58 45.85
CA HIS A 55 -5.58 10.50 46.96
C HIS A 55 -4.42 11.46 46.62
N ILE A 56 -4.74 12.56 45.94
CA ILE A 56 -3.83 13.73 45.90
C ILE A 56 -4.03 14.43 47.23
N GLY A 57 -3.07 14.23 48.15
CA GLY A 57 -3.04 14.96 49.41
C GLY A 57 -2.79 16.44 49.14
N MET A 58 -3.75 17.28 49.53
CA MET A 58 -3.49 18.70 49.77
C MET A 58 -2.49 18.80 50.91
N VAL A 59 -1.35 19.42 50.64
CA VAL A 59 -0.34 19.75 51.66
C VAL A 59 -0.88 20.92 52.47
N ASP A 60 -1.13 20.68 53.76
CA ASP A 60 -1.58 21.68 54.72
C ASP A 60 -0.40 22.62 55.04
N SER A 61 -0.59 23.93 54.83
CA SER A 61 0.46 24.94 55.00
C SER A 61 0.77 25.27 56.47
N ASN A 62 0.15 24.57 57.42
CA ASN A 62 0.36 24.74 58.86
C ASN A 62 1.10 23.56 59.52
N ASP A 63 1.69 22.66 58.74
CA ASP A 63 2.48 21.55 59.30
C ASP A 63 3.80 22.06 59.92
N SER A 64 3.97 21.80 61.22
CA SER A 64 5.12 22.25 62.03
C SER A 64 6.47 21.72 61.56
N VAL A 65 6.47 20.70 60.70
CA VAL A 65 7.69 20.13 60.10
C VAL A 65 8.29 21.05 59.01
N VAL A 66 7.47 21.86 58.34
CA VAL A 66 7.92 22.78 57.27
C VAL A 66 8.56 24.05 57.83
N LYS A 67 8.14 24.50 59.02
CA LYS A 67 8.66 25.73 59.67
C LYS A 67 10.10 25.64 60.14
N ASN A 68 10.65 24.44 60.33
CA ASN A 68 12.03 24.25 60.80
C ASN A 68 13.08 24.18 59.67
N LEU A 69 12.69 24.38 58.40
CA LEU A 69 13.61 24.45 57.26
C LEU A 69 13.78 25.87 56.70
N GLN A 70 13.04 26.85 57.23
CA GLN A 70 13.06 28.24 56.76
C GLN A 70 13.86 29.19 57.65
N SER A 71 14.29 28.79 58.85
CA SER A 71 15.05 29.66 59.77
C SER A 71 16.56 29.65 59.55
N ASP A 72 17.09 28.73 58.73
CA ASP A 72 18.55 28.55 58.55
C ASP A 72 19.10 29.26 57.29
N PHE A 73 18.29 30.05 56.60
CA PHE A 73 18.68 30.73 55.35
C PHE A 73 18.60 32.27 55.37
N ASP A 74 18.23 32.88 56.51
CA ASP A 74 18.03 34.34 56.60
C ASP A 74 19.30 35.14 56.97
N ASP A 75 20.48 34.50 57.00
CA ASP A 75 21.75 35.17 57.34
C ASP A 75 22.81 35.07 56.23
N ALA A 76 22.38 35.03 54.96
CA ALA A 76 23.27 35.17 53.81
C ALA A 76 23.41 36.64 53.43
N LYS A 77 24.55 37.25 53.76
CA LYS A 77 24.96 38.55 53.21
C LYS A 77 25.13 38.41 51.69
N ASP A 78 24.47 39.27 50.93
CA ASP A 78 24.64 39.41 49.48
C ASP A 78 26.06 39.92 49.16
N GLU A 79 27.02 39.01 49.05
CA GLU A 79 28.27 39.30 48.35
C GLU A 79 28.05 39.21 46.83
N PRO A 80 28.39 40.25 46.05
CA PRO A 80 28.28 40.17 44.60
C PRO A 80 29.33 39.17 44.07
N MET A 81 28.86 37.97 43.71
CA MET A 81 29.62 36.93 43.01
C MET A 81 30.08 37.41 41.64
N THR A 82 31.14 38.23 41.60
CA THR A 82 31.91 38.53 40.39
C THR A 82 32.89 37.39 40.11
N GLY A 83 32.37 36.17 40.07
CA GLY A 83 33.10 35.00 39.61
C GLY A 83 33.24 35.05 38.10
N LYS A 84 34.47 35.21 37.60
CA LYS A 84 34.81 34.92 36.20
C LYS A 84 34.27 33.53 35.84
N GLY A 85 33.20 33.50 35.04
CA GLY A 85 32.55 32.25 34.64
C GLY A 85 33.56 31.27 34.04
N LEU A 86 33.52 30.01 34.50
CA LEU A 86 34.22 28.91 33.86
C LEU A 86 33.69 28.78 32.44
N ARG A 87 34.43 29.31 31.47
CA ARG A 87 34.17 29.06 30.05
C ARG A 87 34.54 27.60 29.80
N LEU A 88 33.56 26.71 29.93
CA LEU A 88 33.71 25.31 29.52
C LEU A 88 33.92 25.30 28.00
N ASN A 89 35.18 25.24 27.60
CA ASN A 89 35.54 24.91 26.24
C ASN A 89 34.91 23.55 25.93
N LYS A 90 34.07 23.57 24.88
CA LYS A 90 33.36 22.44 24.27
C LYS A 90 34.19 21.16 24.41
N LEU A 91 33.78 20.30 25.35
CA LEU A 91 34.33 18.97 25.56
C LEU A 91 33.95 18.10 24.34
N VAL A 92 34.71 18.23 23.25
CA VAL A 92 34.67 17.28 22.13
C VAL A 92 35.52 16.09 22.54
N GLY A 93 34.98 15.32 23.48
CA GLY A 93 35.57 14.09 23.98
C GLY A 93 35.23 12.93 23.06
N ARG A 94 36.26 12.42 22.39
CA ARG A 94 36.32 11.14 21.67
C ARG A 94 36.18 9.99 22.68
N GLY A 95 34.99 9.81 23.26
CA GLY A 95 34.80 8.95 24.43
C GLY A 95 33.37 8.49 24.71
N PHE A 96 32.36 9.03 24.02
CA PHE A 96 31.00 8.46 24.06
C PHE A 96 30.92 7.22 23.15
N LYS A 97 31.60 6.14 23.53
CA LYS A 97 31.22 4.76 23.15
C LYS A 97 29.96 4.37 23.92
N GLY A 98 28.86 5.08 23.66
CA GLY A 98 27.51 4.74 24.10
C GLY A 98 26.59 4.30 22.95
N GLY A 99 27.14 4.06 21.76
CA GLY A 99 26.38 3.83 20.54
C GLY A 99 26.11 2.36 20.17
N ALA A 100 26.61 1.39 20.94
CA ALA A 100 26.59 -0.02 20.55
C ALA A 100 25.50 -0.88 21.23
N ALA A 101 24.58 -0.27 21.99
CA ALA A 101 23.49 -0.97 22.69
C ALA A 101 22.08 -0.48 22.27
N ARG A 102 21.96 0.11 21.08
CA ARG A 102 20.65 0.32 20.41
C ARG A 102 20.43 -0.64 19.23
N ASP A 103 21.40 -1.49 18.95
CA ASP A 103 21.20 -2.61 18.03
C ASP A 103 20.33 -3.65 18.72
N THR A 104 19.30 -4.09 18.01
CA THR A 104 18.35 -5.17 18.38
C THR A 104 17.29 -4.89 19.44
N MET A 105 16.79 -3.67 19.62
CA MET A 105 15.34 -3.59 19.92
C MET A 105 14.60 -4.06 18.66
N ASN A 106 13.81 -5.12 18.75
CA ASN A 106 13.06 -5.73 17.65
C ASN A 106 12.32 -4.67 16.82
N LYS A 107 12.98 -4.17 15.77
CA LYS A 107 12.41 -3.21 14.80
C LYS A 107 11.27 -3.85 14.01
N GLU A 108 11.06 -5.15 14.14
CA GLU A 108 10.01 -5.90 13.45
C GLU A 108 8.60 -5.37 13.72
N HIS A 109 8.37 -4.79 14.91
CA HIS A 109 7.09 -4.17 15.27
C HIS A 109 6.92 -2.76 14.67
N LEU A 110 8.01 -2.12 14.25
CA LEU A 110 8.01 -0.78 13.66
C LEU A 110 8.06 -0.81 12.14
N GLN A 111 8.75 -1.81 11.58
CA GLN A 111 8.96 -1.98 10.15
C GLN A 111 9.01 -3.45 9.79
N LYS A 112 8.49 -3.79 8.60
CA LYS A 112 8.52 -5.15 8.07
C LYS A 112 9.18 -5.18 6.72
N GLN A 113 9.82 -6.31 6.42
CA GLN A 113 10.55 -6.50 5.18
C GLN A 113 9.60 -6.82 4.03
N ILE A 114 9.83 -6.17 2.89
CA ILE A 114 9.25 -6.50 1.60
C ILE A 114 10.39 -6.57 0.58
N GLY A 115 10.63 -7.77 0.02
CA GLY A 115 11.79 -8.03 -0.83
C GLY A 115 13.11 -7.59 -0.16
N THR A 116 13.77 -6.60 -0.75
CA THR A 116 15.07 -6.06 -0.32
C THR A 116 14.99 -4.81 0.58
N LYS A 117 13.80 -4.32 0.92
CA LYS A 117 13.60 -3.08 1.69
C LYS A 117 12.63 -3.30 2.86
N PHE A 118 12.44 -2.26 3.68
CA PHE A 118 11.53 -2.27 4.82
C PHE A 118 10.44 -1.21 4.67
N VAL A 119 9.20 -1.58 4.97
CA VAL A 119 8.05 -0.68 5.07
C VAL A 119 7.85 -0.27 6.52
N VAL A 120 7.64 1.02 6.78
CA VAL A 120 7.35 1.54 8.13
C VAL A 120 5.87 1.35 8.45
N LEU A 121 5.57 0.47 9.42
CA LEU A 121 4.19 0.05 9.75
C LEU A 121 3.32 1.17 10.33
N LYS A 122 3.91 2.10 11.10
CA LYS A 122 3.17 3.25 11.64
C LYS A 122 2.68 4.16 10.50
N ALA A 123 3.56 4.48 9.56
CA ALA A 123 3.22 5.34 8.42
C ALA A 123 2.19 4.66 7.51
N LEU A 124 2.33 3.35 7.29
CA LEU A 124 1.41 2.58 6.45
C LEU A 124 -0.03 2.62 7.01
N ARG A 125 -0.18 2.45 8.34
CA ARG A 125 -1.48 2.58 9.02
C ARG A 125 -2.08 3.99 8.96
N GLU A 126 -1.24 5.02 8.84
CA GLU A 126 -1.66 6.40 8.61
C GLU A 126 -1.93 6.70 7.11
N GLY A 127 -1.99 5.68 6.25
CA GLY A 127 -2.25 5.85 4.81
C GLY A 127 -1.03 6.35 4.02
N ASN A 128 0.18 6.08 4.50
CA ASN A 128 1.41 6.57 3.89
C ASN A 128 2.47 5.48 3.71
N LEU A 129 2.92 5.31 2.47
CA LEU A 129 4.00 4.40 2.15
C LEU A 129 5.36 5.07 2.39
N VAL A 130 6.13 4.48 3.30
CA VAL A 130 7.51 4.90 3.61
C VAL A 130 8.42 3.68 3.55
N LEU A 131 9.35 3.71 2.61
CA LEU A 131 10.33 2.65 2.39
C LEU A 131 11.70 3.04 2.96
N ARG A 132 12.38 2.07 3.57
CA ARG A 132 13.73 2.21 4.10
C ARG A 132 14.66 1.11 3.58
N TYR A 133 15.92 1.47 3.38
CA TYR A 133 16.99 0.51 3.20
C TYR A 133 17.23 -0.30 4.49
N PRO A 134 17.88 -1.47 4.40
CA PRO A 134 18.32 -2.20 5.58
C PRO A 134 19.20 -1.37 6.52
N SER A 135 19.97 -0.41 5.99
CA SER A 135 20.74 0.57 6.76
C SER A 135 19.88 1.56 7.58
N GLY A 136 18.56 1.60 7.35
CA GLY A 136 17.61 2.48 8.02
C GLY A 136 17.39 3.83 7.35
N THR A 137 18.15 4.17 6.30
CA THR A 137 17.92 5.38 5.50
C THR A 137 16.66 5.25 4.65
N SER A 138 15.91 6.34 4.49
CA SER A 138 14.70 6.35 3.64
C SER A 138 15.07 6.20 2.16
N VAL A 139 14.31 5.37 1.44
CA VAL A 139 14.47 5.18 -0.01
C VAL A 139 13.92 6.38 -0.78
N ALA A 140 12.78 6.91 -0.31
CA ALA A 140 12.08 8.02 -0.94
C ALA A 140 11.36 8.87 0.11
N ARG A 141 10.75 9.96 -0.37
CA ARG A 141 9.83 10.76 0.45
C ARG A 141 8.57 9.96 0.79
N LYS A 142 7.88 10.39 1.84
CA LYS A 142 6.60 9.85 2.27
C LYS A 142 5.57 9.98 1.14
N LEU A 143 5.02 8.86 0.69
CA LEU A 143 4.03 8.80 -0.38
C LEU A 143 2.64 8.53 0.22
N PRO A 144 1.65 9.42 0.07
CA PRO A 144 0.28 9.11 0.44
C PRO A 144 -0.29 8.03 -0.49
N VAL A 145 -1.02 7.08 0.07
CA VAL A 145 -1.58 5.93 -0.67
C VAL A 145 -3.03 5.67 -0.26
N SER A 146 -3.80 5.02 -1.15
CA SER A 146 -5.17 4.64 -0.85
C SER A 146 -5.23 3.49 0.17
N GLN A 147 -6.38 3.33 0.82
CA GLN A 147 -6.57 2.24 1.79
C GLN A 147 -6.53 0.85 1.13
N ALA A 148 -6.88 0.76 -0.15
CA ALA A 148 -6.78 -0.48 -0.92
C ALA A 148 -5.30 -0.89 -1.13
N VAL A 149 -4.43 0.08 -1.43
CA VAL A 149 -2.98 -0.14 -1.51
C VAL A 149 -2.42 -0.57 -0.15
N VAL A 150 -2.85 0.08 0.94
CA VAL A 150 -2.45 -0.31 2.31
C VAL A 150 -2.79 -1.78 2.58
N GLY A 151 -4.01 -2.22 2.25
CA GLY A 151 -4.44 -3.60 2.43
C GLY A 151 -3.57 -4.61 1.68
N ILE A 152 -3.27 -4.34 0.40
CA ILE A 152 -2.39 -5.22 -0.39
C ILE A 152 -0.97 -5.27 0.18
N VAL A 153 -0.43 -4.12 0.59
CA VAL A 153 0.92 -4.06 1.17
C VAL A 153 0.96 -4.81 2.51
N ASP A 154 -0.10 -4.72 3.32
CA ASP A 154 -0.21 -5.44 4.58
C ASP A 154 -0.32 -6.96 4.38
N ASP A 155 -1.13 -7.42 3.41
CA ASP A 155 -1.22 -8.83 3.02
C ASP A 155 0.16 -9.38 2.60
N VAL A 156 0.90 -8.62 1.79
CA VAL A 156 2.25 -9.01 1.33
C VAL A 156 3.25 -9.07 2.48
N ILE A 157 3.14 -8.15 3.44
CA ILE A 157 4.05 -8.08 4.60
C ILE A 157 3.75 -9.18 5.63
N THR A 158 2.48 -9.46 5.88
CA THR A 158 2.02 -10.34 6.96
C THR A 158 1.93 -11.78 6.47
N ASP A 159 1.24 -12.01 5.35
CA ASP A 159 0.94 -13.35 4.84
C ASP A 159 1.94 -13.83 3.79
N LYS A 160 2.83 -12.94 3.32
CA LYS A 160 3.76 -13.20 2.21
C LYS A 160 3.06 -13.71 0.95
N LYS A 161 1.79 -13.33 0.79
CA LYS A 161 0.95 -13.69 -0.34
C LYS A 161 0.48 -12.42 -1.03
N PHE A 162 0.60 -12.41 -2.35
CA PHE A 162 0.09 -11.35 -3.18
C PHE A 162 -1.18 -11.82 -3.89
N ASP A 163 -2.30 -11.18 -3.62
CA ASP A 163 -3.58 -11.47 -4.27
C ASP A 163 -3.75 -10.62 -5.53
N VAL A 164 -3.59 -11.29 -6.67
CA VAL A 164 -3.75 -10.69 -8.00
C VAL A 164 -5.18 -10.17 -8.22
N SER A 165 -6.18 -10.79 -7.59
CA SER A 165 -7.58 -10.40 -7.74
C SER A 165 -7.84 -9.03 -7.11
N LYS A 166 -7.31 -8.80 -5.90
CA LYS A 166 -7.35 -7.49 -5.23
C LYS A 166 -6.60 -6.44 -6.04
N TYR A 167 -5.43 -6.79 -6.58
CA TYR A 167 -4.65 -5.89 -7.44
C TYR A 167 -5.42 -5.47 -8.70
N ASN A 168 -6.10 -6.40 -9.37
CA ASN A 168 -6.82 -6.11 -10.60
C ASN A 168 -7.99 -5.13 -10.40
N GLN A 169 -8.56 -5.06 -9.19
CA GLN A 169 -9.64 -4.16 -8.81
C GLN A 169 -9.16 -2.74 -8.45
N LEU A 170 -7.85 -2.52 -8.32
CA LEU A 170 -7.29 -1.20 -8.03
C LEU A 170 -7.47 -0.22 -9.20
N SER A 171 -7.49 1.07 -8.86
CA SER A 171 -7.33 2.16 -9.84
C SER A 171 -5.98 2.07 -10.55
N ASN A 172 -5.85 2.68 -11.74
CA ASN A 172 -4.58 2.62 -12.47
C ASN A 172 -3.43 3.29 -11.69
N ASP A 173 -3.71 4.39 -11.00
CA ASP A 173 -2.71 5.09 -10.17
C ASP A 173 -2.23 4.22 -9.00
N ASP A 174 -3.16 3.53 -8.32
CA ASP A 174 -2.80 2.59 -7.25
C ASP A 174 -2.02 1.38 -7.79
N LYS A 175 -2.34 0.90 -8.99
CA LYS A 175 -1.59 -0.16 -9.68
C LYS A 175 -0.15 0.28 -9.96
N LYS A 176 0.07 1.53 -10.40
CA LYS A 176 1.41 2.11 -10.60
C LYS A 176 2.21 2.11 -9.31
N ILE A 177 1.60 2.54 -8.20
CA ILE A 177 2.26 2.55 -6.88
C ILE A 177 2.71 1.14 -6.46
N ILE A 178 1.84 0.13 -6.59
CA ILE A 178 2.20 -1.26 -6.26
C ILE A 178 3.28 -1.79 -7.21
N TYR A 179 3.16 -1.50 -8.51
CA TYR A 179 4.15 -1.92 -9.51
C TYR A 179 5.54 -1.36 -9.19
N ASP A 180 5.64 -0.05 -8.94
CA ASP A 180 6.89 0.62 -8.57
C ASP A 180 7.44 0.10 -7.25
N LEU A 181 6.57 -0.08 -6.25
CA LEU A 181 6.94 -0.68 -4.97
C LEU A 181 7.61 -2.05 -5.21
N PHE A 182 6.99 -2.92 -6.00
CA PHE A 182 7.52 -4.26 -6.26
C PHE A 182 8.84 -4.22 -7.03
N LYS A 183 9.00 -3.30 -7.99
CA LYS A 183 10.25 -3.11 -8.72
C LYS A 183 11.39 -2.60 -7.81
N ILE A 184 11.14 -1.56 -7.02
CA ILE A 184 12.14 -0.96 -6.11
C ILE A 184 12.57 -1.95 -5.02
N THR A 185 11.63 -2.77 -4.56
CA THR A 185 11.88 -3.78 -3.53
C THR A 185 12.43 -5.08 -4.09
N ARG A 186 12.40 -5.28 -5.42
CA ARG A 186 12.64 -6.57 -6.11
C ARG A 186 11.69 -7.68 -5.67
N TYR A 187 10.51 -7.30 -5.17
CA TYR A 187 9.46 -8.26 -4.83
C TYR A 187 8.85 -8.87 -6.09
N ASP A 188 8.90 -8.19 -7.23
CA ASP A 188 8.44 -8.75 -8.51
C ASP A 188 9.14 -10.06 -8.90
N GLN A 189 10.38 -10.28 -8.44
CA GLN A 189 11.15 -11.51 -8.68
C GLN A 189 10.60 -12.74 -7.94
N THR A 190 9.76 -12.54 -6.92
CA THR A 190 9.14 -13.63 -6.16
C THR A 190 7.77 -14.03 -6.73
N LEU A 191 7.22 -13.23 -7.64
CA LEU A 191 5.93 -13.50 -8.26
C LEU A 191 6.05 -14.60 -9.30
N ARG A 192 5.11 -15.56 -9.29
CA ARG A 192 5.01 -16.61 -10.32
C ARG A 192 4.72 -16.04 -11.71
N THR A 193 3.88 -15.02 -11.75
CA THR A 193 3.50 -14.31 -12.97
C THR A 193 3.83 -12.83 -12.80
N PRO A 194 4.68 -12.25 -13.67
CA PRO A 194 4.97 -10.83 -13.64
C PRO A 194 3.70 -9.97 -13.74
N LEU A 195 3.66 -8.87 -12.99
CA LEU A 195 2.60 -7.89 -13.12
C LEU A 195 2.67 -7.20 -14.49
N MET A 196 1.50 -7.00 -15.10
CA MET A 196 1.38 -6.14 -16.27
C MET A 196 1.79 -4.72 -15.91
N ASN A 197 2.50 -4.04 -16.80
CA ASN A 197 2.98 -2.70 -16.57
C ASN A 197 1.81 -1.69 -16.66
N PRO A 198 1.38 -1.05 -15.56
CA PRO A 198 0.22 -0.15 -15.56
C PRO A 198 0.46 1.16 -16.32
N TYR A 199 1.72 1.48 -16.65
CA TYR A 199 2.06 2.61 -17.51
C TYR A 199 1.73 2.36 -19.00
N GLU A 200 1.54 1.09 -19.42
CA GLU A 200 1.11 0.78 -20.79
C GLU A 200 -0.29 1.31 -21.09
N LEU A 201 -1.13 1.48 -20.07
CA LEU A 201 -2.44 2.12 -20.21
C LEU A 201 -2.33 3.61 -20.55
N ASP A 202 -1.29 4.31 -20.07
CA ASP A 202 -1.07 5.72 -20.44
C ASP A 202 -0.63 5.84 -21.91
N GLU A 203 0.07 4.83 -22.42
CA GLU A 203 0.47 4.73 -23.82
C GLU A 203 -0.64 4.16 -24.74
N ALA A 204 -1.76 3.70 -24.18
CA ALA A 204 -2.81 3.05 -24.94
C ALA A 204 -3.42 3.96 -26.01
N GLU A 205 -3.56 5.26 -25.76
CA GLU A 205 -4.05 6.22 -26.75
C GLU A 205 -3.12 6.29 -27.97
N LYS A 206 -1.81 6.27 -27.75
CA LYS A 206 -0.82 6.24 -28.83
C LYS A 206 -0.93 4.95 -29.64
N TYR A 207 -1.08 3.80 -28.98
CA TYR A 207 -1.29 2.52 -29.66
C TYR A 207 -2.61 2.47 -30.43
N MET A 208 -3.67 3.09 -29.91
CA MET A 208 -4.97 3.21 -30.58
C MET A 208 -4.87 4.04 -31.86
N LEU A 209 -4.14 5.16 -31.83
CA LEU A 209 -3.88 5.99 -33.01
C LEU A 209 -3.06 5.23 -34.06
N GLU A 210 -2.03 4.50 -33.63
CA GLU A 210 -1.21 3.68 -34.52
C GLU A 210 -2.03 2.55 -35.16
N LEU A 211 -2.88 1.89 -34.37
CA LEU A 211 -3.82 0.88 -34.87
C LEU A 211 -4.79 1.47 -35.88
N ALA A 212 -5.36 2.66 -35.61
CA ALA A 212 -6.27 3.34 -36.54
C ALA A 212 -5.58 3.69 -37.87
N LYS A 213 -4.33 4.15 -37.81
CA LYS A 213 -3.50 4.40 -39.00
C LYS A 213 -3.28 3.12 -39.81
N LEU A 214 -2.91 2.03 -39.16
CA LEU A 214 -2.72 0.73 -39.83
C LEU A 214 -4.03 0.21 -40.41
N LYS A 215 -5.16 0.36 -39.69
CA LYS A 215 -6.49 0.01 -40.18
C LYS A 215 -6.80 0.73 -41.51
N GLY A 216 -6.61 2.05 -41.53
CA GLY A 216 -6.83 2.83 -42.75
C GLY A 216 -5.90 2.43 -43.90
N GLN A 217 -4.64 2.08 -43.62
CA GLN A 217 -3.74 1.56 -44.65
C GLN A 217 -4.22 0.22 -45.24
N LEU A 218 -4.73 -0.68 -44.39
CA LEU A 218 -5.26 -1.98 -44.83
C LEU A 218 -6.56 -1.80 -45.64
N GLU A 219 -7.45 -0.90 -45.24
CA GLU A 219 -8.69 -0.56 -45.96
C GLU A 219 -8.41 0.07 -47.35
N LEU A 220 -7.32 0.84 -47.47
CA LEU A 220 -6.84 1.37 -48.75
C LEU A 220 -6.13 0.32 -49.64
N GLY A 221 -6.07 -0.94 -49.20
CA GLY A 221 -5.47 -2.04 -49.95
C GLY A 221 -3.96 -2.21 -49.74
N ASN A 222 -3.32 -1.44 -48.86
CA ASN A 222 -1.89 -1.54 -48.57
C ASN A 222 -1.60 -2.68 -47.56
N ARG A 223 -1.83 -3.91 -48.02
CA ARG A 223 -1.76 -5.17 -47.27
C ARG A 223 -0.36 -5.80 -47.27
N ASN A 224 0.65 -5.01 -46.93
CA ASN A 224 2.00 -5.55 -46.74
C ASN A 224 2.06 -6.44 -45.50
N GLU A 225 2.82 -7.54 -45.57
CA GLU A 225 3.00 -8.49 -44.46
C GLU A 225 3.37 -7.80 -43.14
N ARG A 226 4.26 -6.80 -43.21
CA ARG A 226 4.65 -6.00 -42.04
C ARG A 226 3.48 -5.25 -41.42
N ASN A 227 2.63 -4.62 -42.23
CA ASN A 227 1.48 -3.85 -41.75
C ASN A 227 0.44 -4.77 -41.10
N ILE A 228 0.22 -5.94 -41.70
CA ILE A 228 -0.68 -6.96 -41.15
C ILE A 228 -0.15 -7.47 -39.81
N GLN A 229 1.15 -7.78 -39.70
CA GLN A 229 1.77 -8.22 -38.47
C GLN A 229 1.69 -7.17 -37.35
N GLU A 230 2.04 -5.91 -37.66
CA GLU A 230 1.96 -4.81 -36.70
C GLU A 230 0.50 -4.56 -36.27
N PHE A 231 -0.46 -4.64 -37.19
CA PHE A 231 -1.89 -4.49 -36.90
C PHE A 231 -2.44 -5.60 -36.00
N CYS A 232 -2.10 -6.86 -36.27
CA CYS A 232 -2.44 -8.01 -35.42
C CYS A 232 -1.85 -7.86 -34.02
N LYS A 233 -0.57 -7.47 -33.95
CA LYS A 233 0.16 -7.30 -32.69
C LYS A 233 -0.48 -6.20 -31.84
N LEU A 234 -0.74 -5.03 -32.42
CA LEU A 234 -1.36 -3.91 -31.71
C LEU A 234 -2.81 -4.21 -31.32
N SER A 235 -3.59 -4.83 -32.20
CA SER A 235 -4.98 -5.24 -31.89
C SER A 235 -5.03 -6.21 -30.71
N SER A 236 -4.15 -7.22 -30.70
CA SER A 236 -4.06 -8.18 -29.60
C SER A 236 -3.57 -7.54 -28.31
N HIS A 237 -2.62 -6.61 -28.39
CA HIS A 237 -2.07 -5.91 -27.23
C HIS A 237 -3.12 -5.00 -26.58
N LEU A 238 -3.80 -4.17 -27.36
CA LEU A 238 -4.86 -3.28 -26.88
C LEU A 238 -6.08 -4.04 -26.34
N TYR A 239 -6.39 -5.21 -26.89
CA TYR A 239 -7.42 -6.09 -26.33
C TYR A 239 -7.02 -6.64 -24.95
N LYS A 240 -5.77 -7.08 -24.79
CA LYS A 240 -5.24 -7.54 -23.48
C LYS A 240 -5.21 -6.44 -22.42
N LEU A 241 -4.96 -5.20 -22.84
CA LEU A 241 -5.04 -4.02 -21.97
C LEU A 241 -6.49 -3.67 -21.58
N GLY A 242 -7.49 -4.30 -22.19
CA GLY A 242 -8.91 -4.02 -21.96
C GLY A 242 -9.42 -2.74 -22.64
N VAL A 243 -8.62 -2.18 -23.55
CA VAL A 243 -8.93 -0.92 -24.26
C VAL A 243 -9.81 -1.20 -25.48
N LEU A 244 -9.55 -2.29 -26.19
CA LEU A 244 -10.43 -2.78 -27.25
C LEU A 244 -11.50 -3.71 -26.68
N SER A 245 -12.75 -3.49 -27.09
CA SER A 245 -13.83 -4.44 -26.85
C SER A 245 -13.69 -5.68 -27.74
N ASN A 246 -14.33 -6.79 -27.32
CA ASN A 246 -14.36 -8.02 -28.11
C ASN A 246 -14.92 -7.80 -29.52
N LYS A 247 -15.97 -6.98 -29.64
CA LYS A 247 -16.56 -6.60 -30.92
C LYS A 247 -15.54 -5.90 -31.84
N GLN A 248 -14.82 -4.90 -31.32
CA GLN A 248 -13.80 -4.20 -32.10
C GLN A 248 -12.64 -5.12 -32.51
N LEU A 249 -12.26 -6.06 -31.66
CA LEU A 249 -11.26 -7.07 -32.02
C LEU A 249 -11.76 -7.96 -33.17
N GLN A 250 -13.01 -8.43 -33.12
CA GLN A 250 -13.61 -9.22 -34.20
C GLN A 250 -13.67 -8.44 -35.52
N GLU A 251 -14.06 -7.17 -35.48
CA GLU A 251 -14.06 -6.29 -36.66
C GLU A 251 -12.65 -6.15 -37.26
N ASN A 252 -11.63 -5.98 -36.41
CA ASN A 252 -10.25 -5.89 -36.87
C ASN A 252 -9.77 -7.20 -37.51
N ILE A 253 -10.15 -8.36 -36.96
CA ILE A 253 -9.81 -9.67 -37.53
C ILE A 253 -10.52 -9.88 -38.88
N ALA A 254 -11.79 -9.47 -38.99
CA ALA A 254 -12.55 -9.58 -40.23
C ALA A 254 -11.92 -8.75 -41.37
N LEU A 255 -11.27 -7.62 -41.06
CA LEU A 255 -10.54 -6.82 -42.04
C LEU A 255 -9.31 -7.53 -42.64
N LEU A 256 -8.81 -8.56 -41.97
CA LEU A 256 -7.66 -9.36 -42.42
C LEU A 256 -8.06 -10.60 -43.23
N SER A 257 -9.36 -10.92 -43.25
CA SER A 257 -9.94 -11.97 -44.10
C SER A 257 -10.12 -11.46 -45.53
#